data_AF-A0A5J4KZD3-F1
#
_entry.id   AF-A0A5J4KZD3-F1
#
_cell.length_a   1.000
_cell.length_b   1.000
_cell.length_c   1.000
_cell.angle_alpha   90.00
_cell.angle_beta   90.00
_cell.angle_gamma   90.00
#
_symmetry.space_group_name_H-M   'P 1'
#
loop_
_entity.id
_entity.type
_entity.pdbx_description
1 polymer ?
#
loop_
_entity_poly.entity_id
_entity_poly.type
_entity_poly.pdbx_seq_one_letter_code
_entity_poly.pdbx_strand_id
1 'polypeptide(L)'
;MYIYLSYILTNELPVYGGMTSLNIDAVKSISYGDLANVYSFTMQNHWGTHVDCPAHFFENGKNVTDYSPEFWFFKNPQVVEISLKPSELLYCNTWIKQIDCSTDILILRSGWYKLRDNKQYYKENPGIHPEVGYFLRENYPQIRAIGIDWISISPFQNRDIGREAHRAFLNPNGMNKPILLIEDMNLSSNLMGIKEVWVMPLRVETIDSAPCTVIGVIKD
;
A
#
# COMPACT_ATOMS: atom_id res chain seq x y z
N MET A 1 -3.17 -16.83 14.68
CA MET A 1 -4.34 -16.39 13.87
C MET A 1 -3.89 -15.66 12.59
N TYR A 2 -4.68 -15.72 11.49
CA TYR A 2 -4.43 -14.95 10.24
C TYR A 2 -5.54 -13.94 10.00
N ILE A 3 -5.18 -12.73 9.52
CA ILE A 3 -6.13 -11.66 9.18
C ILE A 3 -5.80 -11.05 7.83
N TYR A 4 -6.83 -10.64 7.08
CA TYR A 4 -6.63 -9.82 5.89
C TYR A 4 -6.39 -8.35 6.29
N LEU A 5 -5.36 -7.76 5.70
CA LEU A 5 -5.02 -6.34 5.79
C LEU A 5 -5.23 -5.62 4.45
N SER A 6 -5.92 -6.27 3.50
CA SER A 6 -6.30 -5.73 2.21
C SER A 6 -7.82 -5.66 2.04
N TYR A 7 -8.30 -4.75 1.22
CA TYR A 7 -9.72 -4.67 0.87
C TYR A 7 -10.12 -5.69 -0.18
N ILE A 8 -11.37 -6.15 -0.10
CA ILE A 8 -12.02 -6.85 -1.22
C ILE A 8 -12.28 -5.79 -2.30
N LEU A 9 -11.98 -6.13 -3.55
CA LEU A 9 -12.36 -5.30 -4.69
C LEU A 9 -13.87 -5.46 -4.95
N THR A 10 -14.59 -4.33 -4.89
CA THR A 10 -16.04 -4.23 -5.06
C THR A 10 -16.37 -3.59 -6.41
N ASN A 11 -17.63 -3.69 -6.86
CA ASN A 11 -18.09 -3.03 -8.08
C ASN A 11 -17.91 -1.51 -8.04
N GLU A 12 -17.99 -0.91 -6.86
CA GLU A 12 -17.65 0.50 -6.63
C GLU A 12 -16.58 0.58 -5.55
N LEU A 13 -15.52 1.33 -5.80
CA LEU A 13 -14.42 1.49 -4.87
C LEU A 13 -13.80 2.89 -4.99
N PRO A 14 -13.28 3.45 -3.89
CA PRO A 14 -12.52 4.68 -3.95
C PRO A 14 -11.20 4.43 -4.69
N VAL A 15 -10.81 5.43 -5.48
CA VAL A 15 -9.51 5.52 -6.15
C VAL A 15 -8.96 6.91 -5.93
N TYR A 16 -7.66 7.10 -6.19
CA TYR A 16 -7.04 8.40 -5.99
C TYR A 16 -7.79 9.52 -6.74
N GLY A 17 -8.38 10.45 -5.99
CA GLY A 17 -9.16 11.56 -6.55
C GLY A 17 -10.62 11.27 -6.90
N GLY A 18 -11.18 10.09 -6.63
CA GLY A 18 -12.58 9.81 -6.97
C GLY A 18 -13.12 8.45 -6.53
N MET A 19 -14.29 8.11 -7.06
CA MET A 19 -14.84 6.76 -7.08
C MET A 19 -14.68 6.20 -8.49
N THR A 20 -14.45 4.90 -8.60
CA THR A 20 -14.49 4.18 -9.88
C THR A 20 -15.45 3.01 -9.80
N SER A 21 -15.81 2.47 -10.96
CA SER A 21 -16.56 1.22 -11.07
C SER A 21 -15.66 0.13 -11.64
N LEU A 22 -15.56 -1.00 -10.93
CA LEU A 22 -14.93 -2.21 -11.43
C LEU A 22 -15.95 -2.96 -12.30
N ASN A 23 -15.71 -2.98 -13.62
CA ASN A 23 -16.55 -3.74 -14.53
C ASN A 23 -16.21 -5.23 -14.38
N ILE A 24 -17.17 -6.02 -13.90
CA ILE A 24 -17.08 -7.48 -13.75
C ILE A 24 -18.12 -8.10 -14.68
N ASP A 25 -17.66 -8.64 -15.79
CA ASP A 25 -18.51 -9.19 -16.85
C ASP A 25 -18.52 -10.72 -16.79
N ALA A 26 -19.71 -11.31 -16.78
CA ALA A 26 -19.86 -12.76 -16.94
C ALA A 26 -19.55 -13.14 -18.40
N VAL A 27 -18.46 -13.90 -18.60
CA VAL A 27 -18.06 -14.47 -19.90
C VAL A 27 -18.77 -15.80 -20.15
N LYS A 28 -18.97 -16.59 -19.09
CA LYS A 28 -19.76 -17.83 -19.08
C LYS A 28 -20.59 -17.90 -17.81
N SER A 29 -21.78 -18.48 -17.88
CA SER A 29 -22.64 -18.65 -16.73
C SER A 29 -23.40 -19.98 -16.75
N ILE A 30 -23.30 -20.71 -15.65
CA ILE A 30 -24.09 -21.93 -15.42
C ILE A 30 -25.58 -21.62 -15.47
N SER A 31 -26.01 -20.43 -15.02
CA SER A 31 -27.42 -20.03 -15.08
C SER A 31 -27.95 -19.89 -16.51
N TYR A 32 -27.06 -19.74 -17.49
CA TYR A 32 -27.37 -19.66 -18.92
C TYR A 32 -26.95 -20.93 -19.69
N GLY A 33 -26.65 -22.03 -18.99
CA GLY A 33 -26.38 -23.34 -19.58
C GLY A 33 -24.91 -23.66 -19.87
N ASP A 34 -23.97 -22.78 -19.50
CA ASP A 34 -22.55 -23.10 -19.59
C ASP A 34 -22.11 -24.14 -18.54
N LEU A 35 -20.98 -24.81 -18.77
CA LEU A 35 -20.42 -25.81 -17.84
C LEU A 35 -19.74 -25.21 -16.60
N ALA A 36 -19.45 -23.91 -16.62
CA ALA A 36 -18.76 -23.21 -15.55
C ALA A 36 -19.06 -21.71 -15.60
N ASN A 37 -18.92 -21.04 -14.46
CA ASN A 37 -18.92 -19.59 -14.41
C ASN A 37 -17.52 -19.08 -14.74
N VAL A 38 -17.43 -18.12 -15.67
CA VAL A 38 -16.18 -17.43 -16.01
C VAL A 38 -16.48 -15.95 -16.02
N TYR A 39 -15.64 -15.16 -15.36
CA TYR A 39 -15.77 -13.72 -15.30
C TYR A 39 -14.51 -13.05 -15.86
N SER A 40 -14.71 -11.89 -16.48
CA SER A 40 -13.66 -10.96 -16.88
C SER A 40 -13.81 -9.68 -16.07
N PHE A 41 -12.70 -9.04 -15.71
CA PHE A 41 -12.73 -7.71 -15.13
C PHE A 41 -11.53 -6.87 -15.60
N THR A 42 -11.71 -5.55 -15.63
CA THR A 42 -10.65 -4.60 -16.00
C THR A 42 -10.41 -3.64 -14.85
N MET A 43 -9.15 -3.48 -14.44
CA MET A 43 -8.76 -2.56 -13.37
C MET A 43 -7.43 -1.87 -13.68
N GLN A 44 -7.22 -0.68 -13.12
CA GLN A 44 -5.88 -0.08 -13.08
C GLN A 44 -5.11 -0.64 -11.90
N ASN A 45 -3.78 -0.59 -11.98
CA ASN A 45 -2.88 -1.25 -11.06
C ASN A 45 -2.81 -0.64 -9.64
N HIS A 46 -3.24 0.61 -9.48
CA HIS A 46 -3.29 1.32 -8.19
C HIS A 46 -4.68 1.29 -7.52
N TRP A 47 -5.54 0.33 -7.88
CA TRP A 47 -6.89 0.23 -7.32
C TRP A 47 -6.95 -0.74 -6.15
N GLY A 48 -7.57 -0.31 -5.05
CA GLY A 48 -7.62 -1.08 -3.80
C GLY A 48 -6.26 -1.14 -3.11
N THR A 49 -6.10 -2.09 -2.19
CA THR A 49 -4.81 -2.34 -1.56
C THR A 49 -3.80 -2.80 -2.60
N HIS A 50 -2.70 -2.06 -2.76
CA HIS A 50 -1.72 -2.28 -3.81
C HIS A 50 -0.31 -1.96 -3.32
N VAL A 51 0.69 -2.38 -4.08
CA VAL A 51 2.10 -2.06 -3.82
C VAL A 51 2.74 -1.34 -4.99
N ASP A 52 3.38 -0.21 -4.73
CA ASP A 52 4.17 0.54 -5.71
C ASP A 52 5.64 0.14 -5.63
N CYS A 53 6.21 -0.18 -6.80
CA CYS A 53 7.62 -0.47 -6.98
C CYS A 53 8.35 0.72 -7.65
N PRO A 54 9.70 0.72 -7.69
CA PRO A 54 10.46 1.83 -8.26
C PRO A 54 10.07 2.25 -9.68
N ALA A 55 9.61 1.33 -10.52
CA ALA A 55 9.14 1.63 -11.86
C ALA A 55 8.03 2.70 -11.92
N HIS A 56 7.31 2.94 -10.81
CA HIS A 56 6.19 3.89 -10.75
C HIS A 56 6.62 5.34 -11.05
N PHE A 57 7.85 5.70 -10.66
CA PHE A 57 8.43 7.03 -10.87
C PHE A 57 9.81 7.03 -11.55
N PHE A 58 10.35 5.85 -11.88
CA PHE A 58 11.68 5.69 -12.45
C PHE A 58 11.65 4.68 -13.60
N GLU A 59 11.95 5.11 -14.83
CA GLU A 59 11.88 4.27 -16.04
C GLU A 59 12.72 2.97 -15.96
N ASN A 60 13.87 3.02 -15.28
CA ASN A 60 14.73 1.85 -15.04
C ASN A 60 14.55 1.26 -13.62
N GLY A 61 13.43 1.55 -12.98
CA GLY A 61 13.06 1.02 -11.69
C GLY A 61 12.62 -0.44 -11.79
N LYS A 62 12.73 -1.16 -10.67
CA LYS A 62 12.20 -2.52 -10.57
C LYS A 62 10.67 -2.51 -10.68
N ASN A 63 10.15 -3.49 -11.41
CA ASN A 63 8.74 -3.85 -11.46
C ASN A 63 8.41 -4.87 -10.36
N VAL A 64 7.11 -5.14 -10.20
CA VAL A 64 6.61 -6.13 -9.22
C VAL A 64 7.22 -7.52 -9.45
N THR A 65 7.44 -7.91 -10.69
CA THR A 65 7.97 -9.24 -11.07
C THR A 65 9.48 -9.40 -10.89
N ASP A 66 10.22 -8.33 -10.57
CA ASP A 66 11.68 -8.36 -10.36
C ASP A 66 12.08 -8.78 -8.93
N TYR A 67 11.11 -8.91 -8.03
CA TYR A 67 11.32 -9.31 -6.64
C TYR A 67 11.12 -10.82 -6.47
N SER A 68 12.05 -11.47 -5.76
CA SER A 68 11.94 -12.89 -5.46
C SER A 68 10.76 -13.15 -4.50
N PRO A 69 10.21 -14.38 -4.46
CA PRO A 69 9.14 -14.72 -3.54
C PRO A 69 9.42 -14.35 -2.07
N GLU A 70 10.66 -14.57 -1.60
CA GLU A 70 11.08 -14.29 -0.23
C GLU A 70 10.97 -12.81 0.15
N PHE A 71 11.08 -11.91 -0.83
CA PHE A 71 10.94 -10.47 -0.59
C PHE A 71 9.56 -10.12 -0.02
N TRP A 72 8.53 -10.89 -0.36
CA TRP A 72 7.15 -10.61 -0.02
C TRP A 72 6.72 -11.11 1.37
N PHE A 73 7.64 -11.74 2.10
CA PHE A 73 7.45 -12.18 3.48
C PHE A 73 8.22 -11.28 4.43
N PHE A 74 7.49 -10.59 5.31
CA PHE A 74 8.05 -9.69 6.32
C PHE A 74 7.95 -10.33 7.70
N LYS A 75 9.06 -10.41 8.41
CA LYS A 75 9.22 -11.19 9.66
C LYS A 75 9.30 -10.33 10.91
N ASN A 76 9.51 -9.03 10.76
CA ASN A 76 9.59 -8.07 11.86
C ASN A 76 8.70 -6.86 11.54
N PRO A 77 7.36 -7.05 11.44
CA PRO A 77 6.46 -5.94 11.23
C PRO A 77 6.37 -5.08 12.49
N GLN A 78 6.38 -3.77 12.29
CA GLN A 78 6.09 -2.81 13.35
C GLN A 78 4.91 -1.94 12.97
N VAL A 79 3.92 -1.87 13.87
CA VAL A 79 2.77 -0.97 13.74
C VAL A 79 3.03 0.28 14.56
N VAL A 80 2.87 1.43 13.93
CA VAL A 80 3.01 2.75 14.54
C VAL A 80 1.68 3.47 14.38
N GLU A 81 1.02 3.74 15.51
CA GLU A 81 -0.20 4.55 15.55
C GLU A 81 0.18 6.03 15.35
N ILE A 82 -0.48 6.68 14.40
CA ILE A 82 -0.33 8.11 14.09
C ILE A 82 -1.71 8.77 14.03
N SER A 83 -1.74 10.09 14.06
CA SER A 83 -2.97 10.86 13.87
C SER A 83 -2.70 11.96 12.85
N LEU A 84 -3.51 11.98 11.79
CA LEU A 84 -3.39 12.91 10.68
C LEU A 84 -4.74 13.53 10.38
N LYS A 85 -4.75 14.86 10.28
CA LYS A 85 -5.89 15.66 9.84
C LYS A 85 -6.04 15.59 8.31
N PRO A 86 -7.20 16.00 7.78
CA PRO A 86 -7.40 16.08 6.33
C PRO A 86 -6.32 16.91 5.64
N SER A 87 -5.75 16.36 4.57
CA SER A 87 -4.66 16.93 3.77
C SER A 87 -3.36 17.23 4.54
N GLU A 88 -3.20 16.71 5.76
CA GLU A 88 -1.97 16.87 6.54
C GLU A 88 -0.83 16.04 5.97
N LEU A 89 0.38 16.58 6.05
CA LEU A 89 1.60 15.84 5.72
C LEU A 89 2.21 15.26 6.98
N LEU A 90 2.56 13.97 6.93
CA LEU A 90 3.35 13.32 7.96
C LEU A 90 4.82 13.74 7.80
N TYR A 91 5.36 14.37 8.85
CA TYR A 91 6.77 14.74 9.00
C TYR A 91 7.48 13.80 9.98
N CYS A 92 8.81 13.77 9.96
CA CYS A 92 9.61 13.12 10.98
C CYS A 92 9.44 13.88 12.31
N ASN A 93 8.92 13.21 13.35
CA ASN A 93 8.76 13.83 14.67
C ASN A 93 9.10 12.84 15.81
N THR A 94 8.33 12.78 16.89
CA THR A 94 8.55 11.81 17.96
C THR A 94 8.22 10.37 17.55
N TRP A 95 7.31 10.13 16.60
CA TRP A 95 6.91 8.77 16.18
C TRP A 95 8.04 7.96 15.53
N ILE A 96 9.08 8.60 14.98
CA ILE A 96 10.23 7.87 14.43
C ILE A 96 11.11 7.25 15.51
N LYS A 97 11.05 7.73 16.75
CA LYS A 97 11.92 7.28 17.85
C LYS A 97 11.54 5.91 18.40
N GLN A 98 10.33 5.45 18.11
CA GLN A 98 9.83 4.13 18.52
C GLN A 98 10.18 3.04 17.50
N ILE A 99 10.70 3.38 16.32
CA ILE A 99 11.00 2.39 15.27
C ILE A 99 12.17 1.51 15.74
N ASP A 100 11.95 0.19 15.74
CA ASP A 100 12.98 -0.80 16.03
C ASP A 100 13.91 -0.96 14.80
N CYS A 101 15.21 -1.12 15.03
CA CYS A 101 16.19 -1.24 13.95
C CYS A 101 16.06 -2.56 13.15
N SER A 102 15.37 -3.56 13.72
CA SER A 102 15.08 -4.84 13.07
C SER A 102 13.82 -4.84 12.20
N THR A 103 13.03 -3.76 12.25
CA THR A 103 11.79 -3.62 11.49
C THR A 103 12.03 -3.78 10.00
N ASP A 104 11.33 -4.72 9.36
CA ASP A 104 11.44 -4.96 7.92
C ASP A 104 10.22 -4.48 7.12
N ILE A 105 9.10 -4.26 7.79
CA ILE A 105 7.95 -3.50 7.29
C ILE A 105 7.40 -2.58 8.39
N LEU A 106 7.24 -1.30 8.05
CA LEU A 106 6.64 -0.32 8.94
C LEU A 106 5.20 -0.05 8.51
N ILE A 107 4.24 -0.35 9.37
CA ILE A 107 2.82 -0.07 9.16
C ILE A 107 2.45 1.19 9.92
N LEU A 108 2.06 2.23 9.19
CA LEU A 108 1.55 3.48 9.73
C LEU A 108 0.03 3.41 9.78
N ARG A 109 -0.53 3.35 11.00
CA ARG A 109 -1.97 3.27 11.22
C ARG A 109 -2.49 4.61 11.69
N SER A 110 -3.26 5.28 10.83
CA SER A 110 -3.78 6.63 11.08
C SER A 110 -5.25 6.64 11.51
N GLY A 111 -5.97 5.54 11.27
CA GLY A 111 -7.42 5.45 11.41
C GLY A 111 -8.20 5.89 10.18
N TRP A 112 -7.53 6.30 9.09
CA TRP A 112 -8.19 6.74 7.86
C TRP A 112 -8.99 5.65 7.16
N TYR A 113 -8.72 4.37 7.42
CA TYR A 113 -9.56 3.26 6.95
C TYR A 113 -11.05 3.42 7.35
N LYS A 114 -11.35 4.16 8.43
CA LYS A 114 -12.72 4.45 8.89
C LYS A 114 -13.47 5.40 7.97
N LEU A 115 -12.73 6.19 7.18
CA LEU A 115 -13.27 7.18 6.27
C LEU A 115 -13.41 6.64 4.85
N ARG A 116 -13.04 5.38 4.58
CA ARG A 116 -12.85 4.87 3.22
C ARG A 116 -14.02 5.08 2.26
N ASP A 117 -15.25 5.00 2.75
CA ASP A 117 -16.47 5.21 1.96
C ASP A 117 -16.93 6.69 1.89
N ASN A 118 -16.13 7.61 2.45
CA ASN A 118 -16.38 9.04 2.45
C ASN A 118 -15.56 9.74 1.36
N LYS A 119 -16.14 10.76 0.72
CA LYS A 119 -15.44 11.62 -0.26
C LYS A 119 -14.14 12.23 0.27
N GLN A 120 -14.08 12.52 1.57
CA GLN A 120 -12.90 13.01 2.25
C GLN A 120 -11.70 12.06 2.08
N TYR A 121 -11.93 10.74 2.01
CA TYR A 121 -10.89 9.73 1.86
C TYR A 121 -10.05 9.86 0.59
N TYR A 122 -10.65 10.29 -0.52
CA TYR A 122 -9.95 10.41 -1.80
C TYR A 122 -9.78 11.86 -2.29
N LYS A 123 -10.38 12.84 -1.61
CA LYS A 123 -10.21 14.28 -1.91
C LYS A 123 -9.34 15.02 -0.91
N GLU A 124 -9.22 14.53 0.32
CA GLU A 124 -8.50 15.19 1.40
C GLU A 124 -7.62 14.20 2.17
N ASN A 125 -7.20 13.11 1.52
CA ASN A 125 -6.27 12.16 2.14
C ASN A 125 -5.02 12.87 2.65
N PRO A 126 -4.47 12.41 3.79
CA PRO A 126 -3.19 12.89 4.23
C PRO A 126 -2.11 12.37 3.28
N GLY A 127 -0.91 12.91 3.44
CA GLY A 127 0.26 12.50 2.69
C GLY A 127 1.46 12.30 3.58
N ILE A 128 2.57 11.89 2.98
CA ILE A 128 3.87 11.79 3.65
C ILE A 128 4.80 12.84 3.06
N HIS A 129 5.50 13.58 3.91
CA HIS A 129 6.54 14.50 3.44
C HIS A 129 7.77 13.71 2.95
N PRO A 130 8.45 14.12 1.86
CA PRO A 130 9.60 13.40 1.30
C PRO A 130 10.73 13.14 2.30
N GLU A 131 10.88 14.00 3.31
CA GLU A 131 11.89 13.82 4.37
C GLU A 131 11.76 12.48 5.08
N VAL A 132 10.53 11.93 5.20
CA VAL A 132 10.30 10.64 5.87
C VAL A 132 10.93 9.52 5.04
N GLY A 133 10.76 9.56 3.71
CA GLY A 133 11.37 8.58 2.81
C GLY A 133 12.90 8.61 2.86
N TYR A 134 13.49 9.81 2.84
CA TYR A 134 14.94 9.97 2.97
C TYR A 134 15.43 9.48 4.33
N PHE A 135 14.77 9.90 5.41
CA PHE A 135 15.15 9.55 6.78
C PHE A 135 15.07 8.04 7.03
N LEU A 136 13.99 7.38 6.62
CA LEU A 136 13.83 5.94 6.81
C LEU A 136 14.87 5.14 6.02
N ARG A 137 15.15 5.55 4.78
CA ARG A 137 16.18 4.89 3.96
C ARG A 137 17.57 5.04 4.57
N GLU A 138 17.91 6.21 5.09
CA GLU A 138 19.21 6.49 5.71
C GLU A 138 19.38 5.72 7.03
N ASN A 139 18.36 5.75 7.90
CA ASN A 139 18.50 5.33 9.30
C ASN A 139 17.98 3.91 9.58
N TYR A 140 17.12 3.35 8.72
CA TYR A 140 16.49 2.04 8.92
C TYR A 140 16.61 1.15 7.67
N PRO A 141 17.84 0.73 7.31
CA PRO A 141 18.11 -0.01 6.07
C PRO A 141 17.44 -1.39 5.98
N GLN A 142 16.88 -1.90 7.09
CA GLN A 142 16.12 -3.14 7.12
C GLN A 142 14.68 -2.99 6.66
N ILE A 143 14.12 -1.78 6.72
CA ILE A 143 12.77 -1.50 6.22
C ILE A 143 12.80 -1.67 4.70
N ARG A 144 11.98 -2.60 4.21
CA ARG A 144 11.83 -2.90 2.78
C ARG A 144 10.53 -2.37 2.20
N ALA A 145 9.53 -2.13 3.06
CA ALA A 145 8.26 -1.54 2.68
C ALA A 145 7.66 -0.70 3.83
N ILE A 146 6.82 0.26 3.48
CA ILE A 146 5.86 0.86 4.40
C ILE A 146 4.44 0.52 3.97
N GLY A 147 3.54 0.38 4.95
CA GLY A 147 2.12 0.17 4.73
C GLY A 147 1.29 1.29 5.36
N ILE A 148 0.28 1.78 4.64
CA ILE A 148 -0.58 2.89 5.08
C ILE A 148 -2.07 2.55 4.96
N ASP A 149 -2.92 3.10 5.82
CA ASP A 149 -4.38 2.90 5.81
C ASP A 149 -5.17 4.03 5.14
N TRP A 150 -4.50 4.86 4.34
CA TRP A 150 -5.13 5.85 3.48
C TRP A 150 -4.75 5.62 2.02
N ILE A 151 -5.45 6.30 1.12
CA ILE A 151 -5.49 5.92 -0.30
C ILE A 151 -4.18 6.09 -1.07
N SER A 152 -3.31 7.00 -0.62
CA SER A 152 -1.97 7.21 -1.20
C SER A 152 -1.11 8.09 -0.31
N ILE A 153 0.22 7.90 -0.32
CA ILE A 153 1.18 8.80 0.32
C ILE A 153 1.18 10.21 -0.32
N SER A 154 0.60 10.36 -1.52
CA SER A 154 0.40 11.64 -2.18
C SER A 154 -0.91 12.30 -1.73
N PRO A 155 -0.92 13.42 -0.99
CA PRO A 155 -2.16 14.07 -0.63
C PRO A 155 -2.82 14.67 -1.89
N PHE A 156 -4.11 14.40 -2.12
CA PHE A 156 -4.81 14.86 -3.32
C PHE A 156 -4.74 16.39 -3.51
N GLN A 157 -4.74 17.14 -2.41
CA GLN A 157 -4.66 18.61 -2.41
C GLN A 157 -3.23 19.15 -2.63
N ASN A 158 -2.20 18.30 -2.60
CA ASN A 158 -0.82 18.69 -2.87
C ASN A 158 -0.08 17.56 -3.59
N ARG A 159 -0.37 17.40 -4.88
CA ARG A 159 0.17 16.30 -5.68
C ARG A 159 1.67 16.42 -5.94
N ASP A 160 2.21 17.63 -5.96
CA ASP A 160 3.62 17.85 -6.25
C ASP A 160 4.50 17.32 -5.12
N ILE A 161 4.17 17.64 -3.86
CA ILE A 161 4.89 17.07 -2.72
C ILE A 161 4.71 15.55 -2.64
N GLY A 162 3.55 15.05 -3.06
CA GLY A 162 3.25 13.62 -3.13
C GLY A 162 4.12 12.86 -4.13
N ARG A 163 4.38 13.43 -5.31
CA ARG A 163 5.34 12.86 -6.29
C ARG A 163 6.75 12.82 -5.71
N GLU A 164 7.17 13.89 -5.04
CA GLU A 164 8.47 13.91 -4.36
C GLU A 164 8.54 12.88 -3.23
N ALA A 165 7.43 12.62 -2.53
CA ALA A 165 7.39 11.59 -1.50
C ALA A 165 7.65 10.21 -2.10
N HIS A 166 6.94 9.84 -3.17
CA HIS A 166 7.20 8.59 -3.87
C HIS A 166 8.64 8.49 -4.34
N ARG A 167 9.20 9.56 -4.93
CA ARG A 167 10.60 9.59 -5.37
C ARG A 167 11.57 9.37 -4.20
N ALA A 168 11.32 9.95 -3.03
CA ALA A 168 12.16 9.76 -1.85
C ALA A 168 12.22 8.29 -1.42
N PHE A 169 11.08 7.60 -1.38
CA PHE A 169 11.00 6.17 -1.04
C PHE A 169 11.56 5.25 -2.13
N LEU A 170 11.22 5.54 -3.39
CA LEU A 170 11.35 4.58 -4.49
C LEU A 170 12.61 4.76 -5.35
N ASN A 171 13.35 5.86 -5.23
CA ASN A 171 14.50 6.14 -6.10
C ASN A 171 15.56 5.01 -6.04
N PRO A 172 15.79 4.25 -7.14
CA PRO A 172 16.76 3.16 -7.16
C PRO A 172 18.21 3.65 -6.99
N ASN A 173 18.47 4.92 -7.30
CA ASN A 173 19.78 5.58 -7.18
C ASN A 173 19.88 6.45 -5.92
N GLY A 174 18.88 6.41 -5.04
CA GLY A 174 18.91 7.13 -3.76
C GLY A 174 19.81 6.44 -2.72
N MET A 175 19.86 7.01 -1.52
CA MET A 175 20.59 6.42 -0.40
C MET A 175 19.95 5.08 0.01
N ASN A 176 20.75 4.03 0.17
CA ASN A 176 20.28 2.67 0.48
C ASN A 176 19.22 2.15 -0.50
N LYS A 177 18.65 0.97 -0.22
CA LYS A 177 17.65 0.34 -1.08
C LYS A 177 16.33 1.14 -1.07
N PRO A 178 15.56 1.13 -2.17
CA PRO A 178 14.19 1.60 -2.16
C PRO A 178 13.35 0.91 -1.09
N ILE A 179 12.41 1.67 -0.53
CA ILE A 179 11.37 1.17 0.37
C ILE A 179 10.06 1.18 -0.41
N LEU A 180 9.42 0.02 -0.58
CA LEU A 180 8.16 -0.09 -1.32
C LEU A 180 7.00 0.54 -0.55
N LEU A 181 5.96 0.94 -1.26
CA LEU A 181 4.78 1.58 -0.70
C LEU A 181 3.59 0.65 -0.83
N ILE A 182 2.96 0.29 0.28
CA ILE A 182 1.73 -0.49 0.29
C ILE A 182 0.61 0.44 0.71
N GLU A 183 -0.24 0.83 -0.24
CA GLU A 183 -1.25 1.87 -0.06
C GLU A 183 -2.66 1.27 0.09
N ASP A 184 -3.59 2.06 0.62
CA ASP A 184 -5.01 1.67 0.80
C ASP A 184 -5.16 0.34 1.56
N MET A 185 -4.41 0.14 2.66
CA MET A 185 -4.52 -1.06 3.49
C MET A 185 -5.74 -1.02 4.40
N ASN A 186 -6.37 -2.19 4.61
CA ASN A 186 -7.43 -2.36 5.59
C ASN A 186 -6.84 -2.65 6.98
N LEU A 187 -6.56 -1.61 7.77
CA LEU A 187 -6.04 -1.73 9.13
C LEU A 187 -7.13 -1.66 10.22
N SER A 188 -8.35 -2.09 9.91
CA SER A 188 -9.48 -2.06 10.85
C SER A 188 -9.38 -3.09 11.99
N SER A 189 -8.67 -4.19 11.76
CA SER A 189 -8.49 -5.26 12.76
C SER A 189 -7.56 -4.85 13.91
N ASN A 190 -7.59 -5.61 15.01
CA ASN A 190 -6.59 -5.50 16.07
C ASN A 190 -5.26 -6.09 15.58
N LEU A 191 -4.21 -5.27 15.52
CA LEU A 191 -2.88 -5.67 15.06
C LEU A 191 -1.91 -5.98 16.21
N MET A 192 -2.39 -5.95 17.45
CA MET A 192 -1.59 -6.30 18.61
C MET A 192 -1.05 -7.72 18.47
N GLY A 193 0.27 -7.88 18.62
CA GLY A 193 0.91 -9.19 18.50
C GLY A 193 1.13 -9.65 17.06
N ILE A 194 1.03 -8.77 16.06
CA ILE A 194 1.45 -9.09 14.69
C ILE A 194 2.93 -9.54 14.67
N LYS A 195 3.18 -10.67 14.01
CA LYS A 195 4.50 -11.31 13.92
C LYS A 195 5.03 -11.35 12.51
N GLU A 196 4.15 -11.49 11.53
CA GLU A 196 4.54 -11.47 10.14
C GLU A 196 3.50 -10.72 9.32
N VAL A 197 3.95 -10.16 8.20
CA VAL A 197 3.08 -9.60 7.16
C VAL A 197 3.49 -10.22 5.84
N TRP A 198 2.52 -10.73 5.08
CA TRP A 198 2.73 -11.33 3.78
C TRP A 198 2.00 -10.47 2.74
N VAL A 199 2.71 -10.05 1.69
CA VAL A 199 2.17 -9.17 0.65
C VAL A 199 2.20 -9.92 -0.66
N MET A 200 1.05 -10.33 -1.18
CA MET A 200 0.96 -11.16 -2.38
C MET A 200 0.42 -10.33 -3.55
N PRO A 201 1.29 -9.61 -4.28
CA PRO A 201 0.88 -8.82 -5.43
C PRO A 201 0.53 -9.71 -6.62
N LEU A 202 -0.39 -9.22 -7.45
CA LEU A 202 -0.59 -9.80 -8.77
C LEU A 202 0.71 -9.70 -9.59
N ARG A 203 1.13 -10.83 -10.15
CA ARG A 203 2.35 -10.93 -10.95
C ARG A 203 2.01 -10.79 -12.42
N VAL A 204 1.87 -9.54 -12.86
CA VAL A 204 1.66 -9.20 -14.27
C VAL A 204 2.96 -8.63 -14.82
N GLU A 205 3.31 -9.00 -16.05
CA GLU A 205 4.52 -8.48 -16.69
C GLU A 205 4.45 -6.96 -16.84
N THR A 206 5.61 -6.30 -16.74
CA THR A 206 5.82 -4.86 -17.05
C THR A 206 5.14 -3.83 -16.15
N ILE A 207 4.32 -4.22 -15.18
CA ILE A 207 3.63 -3.25 -14.31
C ILE A 207 4.50 -2.80 -13.13
N ASP A 208 4.42 -1.50 -12.86
CA ASP A 208 5.17 -0.78 -11.84
C ASP A 208 4.58 -0.91 -10.44
N SER A 209 3.29 -1.14 -10.39
CA SER A 209 2.48 -1.32 -9.19
C SER A 209 1.53 -2.48 -9.41
N ALA A 210 1.07 -3.13 -8.35
CA ALA A 210 0.08 -4.19 -8.47
C ALA A 210 -0.87 -4.25 -7.27
N PRO A 211 -2.17 -4.52 -7.49
CA PRO A 211 -3.09 -4.90 -6.44
C PRO A 211 -2.56 -6.13 -5.72
N CYS A 212 -2.71 -6.17 -4.40
CA CYS A 212 -2.14 -7.23 -3.59
C CYS A 212 -3.09 -7.69 -2.48
N THR A 213 -3.00 -8.99 -2.17
CA THR A 213 -3.57 -9.51 -0.93
C THR A 213 -2.54 -9.35 0.17
N VAL A 214 -2.90 -8.68 1.26
CA VAL A 214 -2.02 -8.54 2.42
C VAL A 214 -2.58 -9.35 3.57
N ILE A 215 -1.75 -10.21 4.17
CA ILE A 215 -2.12 -11.07 5.30
C ILE A 215 -1.23 -10.72 6.49
N GLY A 216 -1.84 -10.44 7.64
CA GLY A 216 -1.17 -10.35 8.93
C GLY A 216 -1.22 -11.69 9.67
N VAL A 217 -0.09 -12.12 10.22
CA VAL A 217 -0.01 -13.28 11.12
C VAL A 217 0.07 -12.77 12.55
N ILE A 218 -0.99 -13.00 13.34
CA ILE A 218 -1.09 -12.59 14.74
C ILE A 218 -0.74 -13.78 15.62
N LYS A 219 0.13 -13.56 16.62
CA LYS A 219 0.41 -14.57 17.65
C LYS A 219 -0.86 -14.84 18.46
N ASP A 220 -1.15 -16.12 18.69
CA ASP A 220 -2.22 -16.53 19.60
C ASP A 220 -1.96 -16.04 21.04
#